data_AF-A0A3A0D5P0-F1
#
_entry.id   AF-A0A3A0D5P0-F1
#
_cell.length_a   1.000
_cell.length_b   1.000
_cell.length_c   1.000
_cell.angle_alpha   90.00
_cell.angle_beta   90.00
_cell.angle_gamma   90.00
#
_symmetry.space_group_name_H-M   'P 1'
#
loop_
_entity.id
_entity.type
_entity.pdbx_description
1 polymer ?
#
loop_
_entity_poly.entity_id
_entity_poly.type
_entity_poly.pdbx_seq_one_letter_code
_entity_poly.pdbx_strand_id
1 'polypeptide(L)'
;MANEKTQHKIILGDARAMTETPGQSVHLIITSPPYWQLKDYGHEDQIGFNDSYEDYINNLNLVWKECYRVLHPGCRLCVNIGDQFARSVYYGRYKIIPIRTEIIKFCETIGFDYMGAIIWQKVTTTNTSGGATIMGSFPHPRNGIVKLDYEFILLFKKLGKSPKPTKEQKENSKMTTEEWNEYFHGHWNFPGEKQSQHLAAFPEELPKRLIRMFSFPGETVLDPFMGSGTTALAAHNFGRNSVGYEINREFLPVIKNRLGVDENSLFGSNDSVHVEIIEQKLPALDFAKLIAEQPYVFKDAVKFDKKIDPREQHFGSKISGKEEQKEKYYSVKQVEAPHLLELSSGLKIRLLGIKPLPGKEEAAIDFIQQLTAGQKVFLKFDELEFDEENRRWAYVYLKNKTFINMHLIKKNLCAVDAAIDFRFKNRMLNASEEILAAIE
;
A
#
# COMPACT_ATOMS: atom_id res chain seq x y z
N MET A 1 -26.11 22.23 -7.86
CA MET A 1 -26.55 20.86 -7.51
C MET A 1 -25.83 20.42 -6.22
N ALA A 2 -26.10 21.09 -5.10
CA ALA A 2 -25.33 20.92 -3.85
C ALA A 2 -26.24 20.78 -2.61
N ASN A 3 -27.40 20.14 -2.75
CA ASN A 3 -28.39 20.03 -1.67
C ASN A 3 -28.84 18.60 -1.35
N GLU A 4 -28.22 17.57 -1.96
CA GLU A 4 -28.52 16.19 -1.60
C GLU A 4 -27.58 15.70 -0.51
N LYS A 5 -28.16 15.14 0.56
CA LYS A 5 -27.40 14.53 1.64
C LYS A 5 -26.68 13.29 1.11
N THR A 6 -25.36 13.24 1.31
CA THR A 6 -24.51 12.12 0.88
C THR A 6 -24.00 11.34 2.09
N GLN A 7 -23.87 10.04 1.92
CA GLN A 7 -23.40 9.11 2.95
C GLN A 7 -22.02 8.57 2.57
N HIS A 8 -21.07 8.70 3.48
CA HIS A 8 -19.69 8.28 3.27
C HIS A 8 -19.24 7.36 4.41
N LYS A 9 -18.89 6.13 4.07
CA LYS A 9 -18.42 5.13 5.01
C LYS A 9 -16.91 4.98 4.89
N ILE A 10 -16.19 5.26 5.97
CA ILE A 10 -14.74 5.10 6.08
C ILE A 10 -14.49 3.86 6.94
N ILE A 11 -13.90 2.84 6.33
CA ILE A 11 -13.59 1.58 7.01
C ILE A 11 -12.09 1.55 7.25
N LEU A 12 -11.71 1.56 8.53
CA LEU A 12 -10.33 1.42 8.95
C LEU A 12 -10.03 -0.08 9.04
N GLY A 13 -9.38 -0.61 7.99
CA GLY A 13 -9.26 -2.05 7.81
C GLY A 13 -8.59 -2.49 6.51
N ASP A 14 -8.52 -3.80 6.32
CA ASP A 14 -7.86 -4.47 5.22
C ASP A 14 -8.84 -4.81 4.09
N ALA A 15 -8.60 -4.24 2.91
CA ALA A 15 -9.41 -4.42 1.71
C ALA A 15 -9.38 -5.85 1.13
N ARG A 16 -8.47 -6.73 1.57
CA ARG A 16 -8.44 -8.15 1.19
C ARG A 16 -9.67 -8.91 1.71
N ALA A 17 -10.38 -8.35 2.70
CA ALA A 17 -11.65 -8.86 3.20
C ALA A 17 -12.60 -7.70 3.48
N MET A 18 -13.61 -7.49 2.63
CA MET A 18 -14.55 -6.35 2.72
C MET A 18 -15.85 -6.73 3.44
N THR A 19 -15.77 -7.29 4.64
CA THR A 19 -16.92 -7.85 5.39
C THR A 19 -18.00 -6.83 5.72
N GLU A 20 -17.63 -5.56 5.87
CA GLU A 20 -18.51 -4.44 6.19
C GLU A 20 -19.26 -3.91 4.95
N THR A 21 -18.91 -4.43 3.76
CA THR A 21 -19.53 -4.10 2.48
C THR A 21 -20.29 -5.31 1.93
N PRO A 22 -21.64 -5.25 1.90
CA PRO A 22 -22.46 -6.34 1.38
C PRO A 22 -22.14 -6.69 -0.08
N GLY A 23 -22.49 -7.91 -0.49
CA GLY A 23 -22.40 -8.29 -1.90
C GLY A 23 -23.37 -7.46 -2.75
N GLN A 24 -22.96 -7.09 -3.96
CA GLN A 24 -23.79 -6.32 -4.91
C GLN A 24 -24.42 -5.07 -4.26
N SER A 25 -23.60 -4.20 -3.66
CA SER A 25 -24.05 -2.98 -2.98
C SER A 25 -23.39 -1.70 -3.50
N VAL A 26 -22.40 -1.81 -4.39
CA VAL A 26 -21.69 -0.65 -4.96
C VAL A 26 -21.88 -0.59 -6.47
N HIS A 27 -21.90 0.61 -7.03
CA HIS A 27 -22.27 0.87 -8.42
C HIS A 27 -21.07 1.21 -9.30
N LEU A 28 -19.98 1.65 -8.68
CA LEU A 28 -18.73 1.98 -9.33
C LEU A 28 -17.58 1.78 -8.36
N ILE A 29 -16.48 1.20 -8.82
CA ILE A 29 -15.23 1.12 -8.03
C ILE A 29 -14.19 1.93 -8.77
N ILE A 30 -13.54 2.88 -8.09
CA ILE A 30 -12.43 3.67 -8.62
C ILE A 30 -11.31 3.61 -7.60
N THR A 31 -10.12 3.20 -8.05
CA THR A 31 -9.00 3.08 -7.14
C THR A 31 -7.66 3.15 -7.85
N SER A 32 -6.59 3.25 -7.06
CA SER A 32 -5.22 3.03 -7.51
C SER A 32 -4.53 2.16 -6.45
N PRO A 33 -4.13 0.93 -6.79
CA PRO A 33 -3.49 0.05 -5.83
C PRO A 33 -2.17 0.66 -5.35
N PRO A 34 -1.72 0.30 -4.13
CA PRO A 34 -0.43 0.73 -3.62
C PRO A 34 0.67 0.30 -4.59
N TYR A 35 1.59 1.21 -4.89
CA TYR A 35 2.66 0.93 -5.86
C TYR A 35 3.67 -0.05 -5.26
N TRP A 36 3.89 -1.20 -5.91
CA TRP A 36 4.90 -2.18 -5.53
C TRP A 36 6.27 -1.55 -5.27
N GLN A 37 6.82 -1.74 -4.07
CA GLN A 37 8.11 -1.25 -3.58
C GLN A 37 8.42 0.27 -3.71
N LEU A 38 7.52 1.09 -4.23
CA LEU A 38 7.77 2.52 -4.46
C LEU A 38 7.43 3.39 -3.24
N LYS A 39 6.44 2.99 -2.44
CA LYS A 39 5.94 3.78 -1.30
C LYS A 39 5.72 2.92 -0.07
N ASP A 40 6.16 3.43 1.07
CA ASP A 40 5.84 2.92 2.39
C ASP A 40 4.70 3.78 2.95
N TYR A 41 3.51 3.18 3.05
CA TYR A 41 2.29 3.80 3.58
C TYR A 41 2.15 3.62 5.10
N GLY A 42 3.17 3.10 5.79
CA GLY A 42 3.28 3.16 7.25
C GLY A 42 2.49 2.10 8.02
N HIS A 43 1.95 1.08 7.34
CA HIS A 43 1.25 -0.05 7.98
C HIS A 43 1.95 -1.39 7.67
N GLU A 44 2.01 -2.31 8.65
CA GLU A 44 2.74 -3.59 8.51
C GLU A 44 2.08 -4.54 7.51
N ASP A 45 0.75 -4.57 7.50
CA ASP A 45 -0.05 -5.39 6.58
C ASP A 45 -0.34 -4.71 5.23
N GLN A 46 0.36 -3.62 4.89
CA GLN A 46 0.18 -2.95 3.61
C GLN A 46 0.58 -3.87 2.44
N ILE A 47 -0.16 -3.78 1.33
CA ILE A 47 0.19 -4.50 0.09
C ILE A 47 1.30 -3.73 -0.65
N GLY A 48 2.35 -4.43 -1.06
CA GLY A 48 3.33 -3.99 -2.05
C GLY A 48 4.68 -3.51 -1.53
N PHE A 49 4.77 -2.90 -0.35
CA PHE A 49 6.08 -2.53 0.21
C PHE A 49 6.70 -3.74 0.93
N ASN A 50 7.92 -4.14 0.55
CA ASN A 50 8.62 -5.38 0.98
C ASN A 50 8.03 -6.70 0.48
N ASP A 51 6.97 -6.69 -0.32
CA ASP A 51 6.45 -7.88 -0.99
C ASP A 51 7.37 -8.32 -2.13
N SER A 52 7.43 -9.63 -2.38
CA SER A 52 7.86 -10.11 -3.69
C SER A 52 6.84 -9.69 -4.76
N TYR A 53 7.22 -9.75 -6.04
CA TYR A 53 6.27 -9.43 -7.10
C TYR A 53 5.07 -10.41 -7.09
N GLU A 54 5.34 -11.67 -6.75
CA GLU A 54 4.31 -12.70 -6.58
C GLU A 54 3.34 -12.37 -5.45
N ASP A 55 3.87 -12.06 -4.26
CA ASP A 55 3.06 -11.73 -3.09
C ASP A 55 2.21 -10.48 -3.35
N TYR A 56 2.80 -9.46 -3.97
CA TYR A 56 2.09 -8.23 -4.31
C TYR A 56 0.87 -8.48 -5.21
N ILE A 57 1.07 -9.18 -6.33
CA ILE A 57 -0.01 -9.47 -7.27
C ILE A 57 -1.06 -10.37 -6.62
N ASN A 58 -0.65 -11.41 -5.90
CA ASN A 58 -1.59 -12.35 -5.29
C ASN A 58 -2.40 -11.72 -4.15
N ASN A 59 -1.84 -10.77 -3.40
CA ASN A 59 -2.61 -10.01 -2.41
C ASN A 59 -3.59 -9.03 -3.08
N LEU A 60 -3.21 -8.37 -4.18
CA LEU A 60 -4.14 -7.55 -4.96
C LEU A 60 -5.30 -8.39 -5.51
N ASN A 61 -5.04 -9.63 -5.92
CA ASN A 61 -6.07 -10.55 -6.42
C ASN A 61 -7.16 -10.82 -5.38
N LEU A 62 -6.83 -10.88 -4.08
CA LEU A 62 -7.85 -10.99 -3.02
C LEU A 62 -8.77 -9.76 -3.00
N VAL A 63 -8.20 -8.56 -3.16
CA VAL A 63 -8.98 -7.32 -3.24
C VAL A 63 -9.86 -7.29 -4.50
N TRP A 64 -9.34 -7.72 -5.65
CA TRP A 64 -10.12 -7.79 -6.89
C TRP A 64 -11.29 -8.77 -6.80
N LYS A 65 -11.12 -9.88 -6.08
CA LYS A 65 -12.21 -10.83 -5.78
C LYS A 65 -13.30 -10.18 -4.93
N GLU A 66 -12.92 -9.42 -3.91
CA GLU A 66 -13.88 -8.66 -3.09
C GLU A 66 -14.58 -7.56 -3.91
N CYS A 67 -13.84 -6.83 -4.75
CA CYS A 67 -14.40 -5.88 -5.71
C CYS A 67 -15.44 -6.53 -6.62
N TYR A 68 -15.18 -7.74 -7.13
CA TYR A 68 -16.16 -8.48 -7.91
C TYR A 68 -17.41 -8.81 -7.08
N ARG A 69 -17.25 -9.27 -5.84
CA ARG A 69 -18.36 -9.64 -4.95
C ARG A 69 -19.27 -8.45 -4.64
N VAL A 70 -18.70 -7.31 -4.26
CA VAL A 70 -19.44 -6.11 -3.80
C VAL A 70 -20.07 -5.32 -4.95
N LEU A 71 -19.51 -5.38 -6.16
CA LEU A 71 -20.03 -4.63 -7.30
C LEU A 71 -21.37 -5.20 -7.81
N HIS A 72 -22.31 -4.32 -8.13
CA HIS A 72 -23.53 -4.70 -8.84
C HIS A 72 -23.21 -5.32 -10.21
N PRO A 73 -23.99 -6.32 -10.66
CA PRO A 73 -23.95 -6.76 -12.05
C PRO A 73 -24.16 -5.59 -13.02
N GLY A 74 -23.50 -5.58 -14.16
CA GLY A 74 -23.60 -4.51 -15.17
C GLY A 74 -22.79 -3.24 -14.86
N CYS A 75 -22.28 -3.07 -13.64
CA CYS A 75 -21.46 -1.95 -13.20
C CYS A 75 -19.96 -2.15 -13.47
N ARG A 76 -19.13 -1.15 -13.14
CA ARG A 76 -17.71 -1.11 -13.52
C ARG A 76 -16.72 -1.01 -12.35
N LEU A 77 -15.56 -1.61 -12.56
CA LEU A 77 -14.33 -1.41 -11.79
C LEU A 77 -13.33 -0.65 -12.65
N CYS A 78 -12.79 0.44 -12.12
CA CYS A 78 -11.81 1.31 -12.75
C CYS A 78 -10.53 1.35 -11.92
N VAL A 79 -9.41 0.92 -12.49
CA VAL A 79 -8.13 0.79 -11.77
C VAL A 79 -7.07 1.66 -12.43
N ASN A 80 -6.63 2.72 -11.74
CA ASN A 80 -5.48 3.51 -12.17
C ASN A 80 -4.17 2.83 -11.75
N ILE A 81 -3.37 2.40 -12.71
CA ILE A 81 -2.10 1.70 -12.49
C ILE A 81 -1.04 2.12 -13.53
N GLY A 82 0.16 2.41 -13.06
CA GLY A 82 1.35 2.54 -13.90
C GLY A 82 2.14 1.23 -13.94
N ASP A 83 2.58 0.82 -15.14
CA ASP A 83 3.62 -0.19 -15.24
C ASP A 83 4.91 0.37 -14.64
N GLN A 84 5.67 -0.47 -13.95
CA GLN A 84 6.81 -0.01 -13.15
C GLN A 84 8.14 -0.36 -13.79
N PHE A 85 9.08 0.58 -13.72
CA PHE A 85 10.45 0.30 -14.13
C PHE A 85 11.20 -0.43 -13.02
N ALA A 86 11.47 -1.72 -13.20
CA ALA A 86 12.35 -2.47 -12.34
C ALA A 86 13.82 -2.22 -12.72
N ARG A 87 14.57 -1.75 -11.73
CA ARG A 87 16.02 -1.52 -11.84
C ARG A 87 16.76 -2.86 -11.95
N SER A 88 17.95 -2.81 -12.54
CA SER A 88 18.81 -3.98 -12.72
C SER A 88 19.14 -4.72 -11.42
N VAL A 89 19.12 -4.04 -10.27
CA VAL A 89 19.33 -4.64 -8.95
C VAL A 89 18.30 -5.74 -8.62
N TYR A 90 17.11 -5.69 -9.22
CA TYR A 90 16.04 -6.64 -8.91
C TYR A 90 16.04 -7.88 -9.82
N TYR A 91 16.39 -7.72 -11.10
CA TYR A 91 16.28 -8.80 -12.10
C TYR A 91 17.59 -9.08 -12.84
N GLY A 92 18.72 -8.51 -12.38
CA GLY A 92 20.00 -8.52 -13.08
C GLY A 92 20.01 -7.68 -14.38
N ARG A 93 18.88 -7.07 -14.74
CA ARG A 93 18.67 -6.27 -15.96
C ARG A 93 17.53 -5.27 -15.75
N TYR A 94 17.55 -4.18 -16.50
CA TYR A 94 16.42 -3.25 -16.56
C TYR A 94 15.24 -3.94 -17.26
N LYS A 95 14.05 -3.83 -16.65
CA LYS A 95 12.81 -4.43 -17.17
C LYS A 95 11.63 -3.57 -16.75
N ILE A 96 10.62 -3.48 -17.61
CA ILE A 96 9.30 -2.96 -17.23
C ILE A 96 8.49 -4.13 -16.64
N ILE A 97 7.93 -3.91 -15.46
CA ILE A 97 7.04 -4.85 -14.78
C ILE A 97 5.61 -4.50 -15.21
N PRO A 98 4.97 -5.37 -16.01
CA PRO A 98 3.68 -5.07 -16.63
C PRO A 98 2.53 -5.38 -15.65
N ILE A 99 2.50 -4.68 -14.51
CA ILE A 99 1.53 -4.91 -13.42
C ILE A 99 0.10 -4.94 -13.96
N ARG A 100 -0.23 -4.05 -14.90
CA ARG A 100 -1.56 -3.99 -15.51
C ARG A 100 -2.00 -5.32 -16.13
N THR A 101 -1.07 -6.10 -16.67
CA THR A 101 -1.37 -7.34 -17.40
C THR A 101 -1.83 -8.43 -16.44
N GLU A 102 -1.20 -8.51 -15.26
CA GLU A 102 -1.61 -9.46 -14.23
C GLU A 102 -2.96 -9.10 -13.61
N ILE A 103 -3.24 -7.79 -13.43
CA ILE A 103 -4.57 -7.32 -13.01
C ILE A 103 -5.62 -7.70 -14.04
N ILE A 104 -5.39 -7.43 -15.35
CA ILE A 104 -6.31 -7.81 -16.43
C ILE A 104 -6.59 -9.31 -16.40
N LYS A 105 -5.52 -10.12 -16.35
CA LYS A 105 -5.64 -11.57 -16.38
C LYS A 105 -6.44 -12.13 -15.21
N PHE A 106 -6.19 -11.66 -13.99
CA PHE A 106 -6.94 -12.12 -12.82
C PHE A 106 -8.41 -11.65 -12.88
N CYS A 107 -8.65 -10.38 -13.19
CA CYS A 107 -10.02 -9.84 -13.31
C CYS A 107 -10.86 -10.61 -14.35
N GLU A 108 -10.31 -10.90 -15.53
CA GLU A 108 -10.94 -11.76 -16.54
C GLU A 108 -11.23 -13.16 -16.00
N THR A 109 -10.26 -13.75 -15.28
CA THR A 109 -10.41 -15.10 -14.71
C THR A 109 -11.55 -15.19 -13.69
N ILE A 110 -11.79 -14.16 -12.89
CA ILE A 110 -12.88 -14.13 -11.89
C ILE A 110 -14.24 -13.68 -12.48
N GLY A 111 -14.29 -13.36 -13.78
CA GLY A 111 -15.53 -13.10 -14.51
C GLY A 111 -15.86 -11.62 -14.77
N PHE A 112 -14.88 -10.72 -14.68
CA PHE A 112 -15.01 -9.38 -15.29
C PHE A 112 -14.74 -9.44 -16.78
N ASP A 113 -15.43 -8.60 -17.57
CA ASP A 113 -15.03 -8.30 -18.94
C ASP A 113 -14.10 -7.09 -18.94
N TYR A 114 -12.92 -7.21 -19.54
CA TYR A 114 -12.02 -6.10 -19.82
C TYR A 114 -12.58 -5.26 -20.98
N MET A 115 -12.88 -4.00 -20.68
CA MET A 115 -13.50 -3.06 -21.61
C MET A 115 -12.47 -2.14 -22.29
N GLY A 116 -11.17 -2.44 -22.15
CA GLY A 116 -10.08 -1.58 -22.59
C GLY A 116 -9.53 -0.70 -21.46
N ALA A 117 -8.66 0.24 -21.82
CA ALA A 117 -8.05 1.17 -20.89
C ALA A 117 -8.01 2.59 -21.47
N ILE A 118 -8.08 3.57 -20.57
CA ILE A 118 -7.77 4.97 -20.90
C ILE A 118 -6.30 5.20 -20.55
N ILE A 119 -5.55 5.81 -21.46
CA ILE A 119 -4.17 6.22 -21.24
C ILE A 119 -4.20 7.62 -20.62
N TRP A 120 -3.83 7.72 -19.34
CA TRP A 120 -3.69 9.00 -18.67
C TRP A 120 -2.24 9.50 -18.80
N GLN A 121 -2.05 10.48 -19.67
CA GLN A 121 -0.79 11.19 -19.84
C GLN A 121 -0.63 12.23 -18.73
N LYS A 122 0.39 12.06 -17.89
CA LYS A 122 0.72 13.03 -16.84
C LYS A 122 1.47 14.19 -17.50
N VAL A 123 0.88 15.39 -17.50
CA VAL A 123 1.56 16.60 -17.97
C VAL A 123 2.70 16.91 -17.00
N THR A 124 3.92 16.46 -17.29
CA THR A 124 5.06 16.56 -16.37
C THR A 124 5.70 17.96 -16.42
N THR A 125 5.55 18.74 -15.36
CA THR A 125 6.45 19.87 -15.05
C THR A 125 7.46 19.54 -13.95
N THR A 126 7.40 18.36 -13.33
CA THR A 126 8.32 17.93 -12.26
C THR A 126 8.55 16.42 -12.28
N ASN A 127 9.71 16.01 -11.78
CA ASN A 127 10.23 14.64 -11.78
C ASN A 127 9.19 13.63 -11.26
N THR A 128 8.67 12.79 -12.16
CA THR A 128 7.87 11.63 -11.78
C THR A 128 8.72 10.70 -10.90
N SER A 129 8.17 10.31 -9.76
CA SER A 129 8.72 9.25 -8.91
C SER A 129 8.76 7.96 -9.73
N GLY A 130 9.89 7.69 -10.38
CA GLY A 130 10.10 6.49 -11.21
C GLY A 130 10.92 6.66 -12.50
N GLY A 131 11.22 7.88 -12.97
CA GLY A 131 12.09 8.04 -14.15
C GLY A 131 11.70 9.24 -15.01
N ALA A 132 12.22 10.40 -14.65
CA ALA A 132 12.01 11.63 -15.42
C ALA A 132 13.11 11.89 -16.48
N THR A 133 14.20 11.14 -16.43
CA THR A 133 15.33 11.24 -17.36
C THR A 133 15.25 10.10 -18.37
N ILE A 134 15.44 10.39 -19.66
CA ILE A 134 15.60 9.35 -20.69
C ILE A 134 16.82 8.52 -20.29
N MET A 135 16.59 7.28 -19.88
CA MET A 135 17.65 6.37 -19.45
C MET A 135 18.28 5.73 -20.69
N GLY A 136 19.60 5.58 -20.69
CA GLY A 136 20.33 4.99 -21.81
C GLY A 136 21.64 5.70 -22.10
N SER A 137 22.32 5.27 -23.16
CA SER A 137 23.64 5.75 -23.54
C SER A 137 23.57 7.04 -24.37
N PHE A 138 22.96 8.13 -23.86
CA PHE A 138 22.88 9.39 -24.62
C PHE A 138 24.27 9.88 -25.10
N PRO A 139 24.42 10.35 -26.35
CA PRO A 139 23.42 10.48 -27.43
C PRO A 139 23.27 9.23 -28.32
N HIS A 140 23.87 8.10 -27.96
CA HIS A 140 23.85 6.86 -28.73
C HIS A 140 22.53 6.06 -28.55
N PRO A 141 21.82 5.72 -29.64
CA PRO A 141 20.41 5.34 -29.58
C PRO A 141 20.12 3.91 -29.10
N ARG A 142 21.06 2.97 -29.21
CA ARG A 142 20.76 1.52 -29.07
C ARG A 142 20.18 1.12 -27.70
N ASN A 143 20.60 1.80 -26.63
CA ASN A 143 20.22 1.47 -25.26
C ASN A 143 19.23 2.48 -24.66
N GLY A 144 18.62 3.34 -25.47
CA GLY A 144 17.61 4.30 -25.01
C GLY A 144 16.36 3.58 -24.50
N ILE A 145 15.90 3.96 -23.32
CA ILE A 145 14.68 3.44 -22.69
C ILE A 145 13.59 4.51 -22.83
N VAL A 146 12.43 4.09 -23.31
CA VAL A 146 11.26 4.95 -23.45
C VAL A 146 10.79 5.38 -22.07
N LYS A 147 10.56 6.69 -21.91
CA LYS A 147 10.03 7.28 -20.68
C LYS A 147 8.59 6.78 -20.48
N LEU A 148 8.27 6.34 -19.26
CA LEU A 148 6.91 6.03 -18.84
C LEU A 148 6.33 7.26 -18.14
N ASP A 149 5.70 8.14 -18.92
CA ASP A 149 5.06 9.38 -18.46
C ASP A 149 3.52 9.33 -18.50
N TYR A 150 2.99 8.12 -18.59
CA TYR A 150 1.56 7.82 -18.58
C TYR A 150 1.23 6.67 -17.62
N GLU A 151 -0.03 6.61 -17.21
CA GLU A 151 -0.62 5.49 -16.48
C GLU A 151 -1.85 4.96 -17.23
N PHE A 152 -2.27 3.76 -16.87
CA PHE A 152 -3.46 3.13 -17.42
C PHE A 152 -4.60 3.22 -16.43
N ILE A 153 -5.77 3.65 -16.89
CA ILE A 153 -7.03 3.47 -16.19
C ILE A 153 -7.72 2.27 -16.83
N LEU A 154 -7.54 1.11 -16.22
CA LEU A 154 -8.14 -0.14 -16.68
C LEU A 154 -9.65 -0.12 -16.41
N LEU A 155 -10.45 -0.51 -17.39
CA LEU A 155 -11.90 -0.55 -17.28
C LEU A 155 -12.38 -2.00 -17.32
N PHE A 156 -13.07 -2.43 -16.27
CA PHE A 156 -13.67 -3.75 -16.16
C PHE A 156 -15.18 -3.62 -15.96
N LYS A 157 -15.96 -4.52 -16.57
CA LYS A 157 -17.41 -4.59 -16.39
C LYS A 157 -17.78 -5.93 -15.77
N LYS A 158 -18.54 -5.92 -14.68
CA LYS A 158 -19.15 -7.15 -14.17
C LYS A 158 -20.35 -7.51 -15.04
N LEU A 159 -20.39 -8.74 -15.54
CA LEU A 159 -21.50 -9.18 -16.37
C LEU A 159 -22.85 -9.14 -15.62
N GLY A 160 -23.93 -8.94 -16.38
CA GLY A 160 -25.30 -8.89 -15.88
C GLY A 160 -25.98 -7.53 -16.03
N LYS A 161 -27.13 -7.37 -15.39
CA LYS A 161 -28.01 -6.19 -15.52
C LYS A 161 -27.73 -5.18 -14.43
N SER A 162 -27.40 -3.95 -14.82
CA SER A 162 -27.23 -2.85 -13.87
C SER A 162 -28.56 -2.45 -13.22
N PRO A 163 -28.51 -1.90 -11.99
CA PRO A 163 -29.63 -1.17 -11.42
C PRO A 163 -30.17 -0.14 -12.42
N LYS A 164 -31.50 0.02 -12.47
CA LYS A 164 -32.14 0.96 -13.38
C LYS A 164 -32.18 2.35 -12.72
N PRO A 165 -31.53 3.37 -13.29
CA PRO A 165 -31.61 4.71 -12.73
C PRO A 165 -33.01 5.30 -12.92
N THR A 166 -33.43 6.14 -11.97
CA THR A 166 -34.67 6.92 -12.05
C THR A 166 -34.59 7.98 -13.16
N LYS A 167 -35.74 8.56 -13.53
CA LYS A 167 -35.77 9.65 -14.51
C LYS A 167 -34.97 10.87 -14.02
N GLU A 168 -35.09 11.20 -12.74
CA GLU A 168 -34.38 12.29 -12.10
C GLU A 168 -32.87 12.05 -12.08
N GLN A 169 -32.43 10.84 -11.71
CA GLN A 169 -31.02 10.46 -11.79
C GLN A 169 -30.46 10.62 -13.21
N LYS A 170 -31.21 10.20 -14.24
CA LYS A 170 -30.80 10.39 -15.64
C LYS A 170 -30.70 11.86 -16.03
N GLU A 171 -31.66 12.67 -15.61
CA GLU A 171 -31.67 14.11 -15.90
C GLU A 171 -30.48 14.82 -15.22
N ASN A 172 -30.24 14.52 -13.95
CA ASN A 172 -29.15 15.09 -13.15
C ASN A 172 -27.76 14.55 -13.53
N SER A 173 -27.68 13.48 -14.33
CA SER A 173 -26.43 12.95 -14.91
C SER A 173 -26.14 13.43 -16.32
N LYS A 174 -26.96 14.32 -16.91
CA LYS A 174 -26.70 14.81 -18.26
C LYS A 174 -25.31 15.47 -18.36
N MET A 175 -24.63 15.16 -19.45
CA MET A 175 -23.36 15.77 -19.84
C MET A 175 -23.58 16.57 -21.13
N THR A 176 -22.77 17.60 -21.34
CA THR A 176 -22.74 18.24 -22.66
C THR A 176 -22.05 17.33 -23.68
N THR A 177 -22.23 17.62 -24.97
CA THR A 177 -21.58 16.88 -26.05
C THR A 177 -20.06 16.99 -25.95
N GLU A 178 -19.55 18.15 -25.56
CA GLU A 178 -18.12 18.42 -25.38
C GLU A 178 -17.56 17.57 -24.23
N GLU A 179 -18.23 17.55 -23.08
CA GLU A 179 -17.83 16.73 -21.94
C GLU A 179 -17.87 15.24 -22.28
N TRP A 180 -18.90 14.80 -23.01
CA TRP A 180 -19.00 13.41 -23.47
C TRP A 180 -17.81 13.03 -24.36
N ASN A 181 -17.50 13.85 -25.36
CA ASN A 181 -16.39 13.60 -26.26
C ASN A 181 -15.02 13.69 -25.56
N GLU A 182 -14.89 14.52 -24.55
CA GLU A 182 -13.68 14.62 -23.74
C GLU A 182 -13.50 13.37 -22.85
N TYR A 183 -14.55 12.95 -22.14
CA TYR A 183 -14.44 11.89 -21.14
C TYR A 183 -14.38 10.50 -21.78
N PHE A 184 -15.14 10.26 -22.85
CA PHE A 184 -15.14 8.97 -23.57
C PHE A 184 -14.01 8.85 -24.61
N HIS A 185 -12.96 9.67 -24.51
CA HIS A 185 -11.72 9.53 -25.27
C HIS A 185 -10.75 8.57 -24.56
N GLY A 186 -10.09 7.68 -25.31
CA GLY A 186 -9.05 6.78 -24.78
C GLY A 186 -7.75 7.43 -24.31
N HIS A 187 -7.57 8.75 -24.45
CA HIS A 187 -6.38 9.48 -24.00
C HIS A 187 -6.79 10.69 -23.16
N TRP A 188 -6.35 10.73 -21.90
CA TRP A 188 -6.61 11.84 -20.99
C TRP A 188 -5.33 12.59 -20.69
N ASN A 189 -5.37 13.92 -20.79
CA ASN A 189 -4.22 14.79 -20.61
C ASN A 189 -4.52 15.82 -19.51
N PHE A 190 -4.11 15.54 -18.28
CA PHE A 190 -4.18 16.50 -17.18
C PHE A 190 -3.01 16.24 -16.20
N PRO A 191 -2.52 17.28 -15.50
CA PRO A 191 -1.41 17.14 -14.56
C PRO A 191 -1.78 16.20 -13.41
N GLY A 192 -0.78 15.48 -12.87
CA GLY A 192 -0.94 14.80 -11.59
C GLY A 192 -1.04 15.79 -10.43
N GLU A 193 -1.45 15.31 -9.26
CA GLU A 193 -1.42 16.13 -8.04
C GLU A 193 0.00 16.56 -7.70
N LYS A 194 0.13 17.81 -7.26
CA LYS A 194 1.37 18.26 -6.62
C LYS A 194 1.50 17.46 -5.32
N GLN A 195 2.63 16.81 -5.12
CA GLN A 195 2.90 16.03 -3.90
C GLN A 195 3.09 16.96 -2.69
N SER A 196 2.04 17.64 -2.24
CA SER A 196 2.00 18.20 -0.89
C SER A 196 1.76 17.03 0.07
N GLN A 197 2.56 16.96 1.14
CA GLN A 197 2.44 15.94 2.21
C GLN A 197 2.74 14.48 1.80
N HIS A 198 3.55 14.24 0.76
CA HIS A 198 4.02 12.89 0.36
C HIS A 198 2.93 11.86 -0.04
N LEU A 199 1.66 12.28 -0.12
CA LEU A 199 0.51 11.45 -0.48
C LEU A 199 0.60 11.00 -1.94
N ALA A 200 0.54 9.68 -2.21
CA ALA A 200 0.28 9.17 -3.55
C ALA A 200 -1.23 9.24 -3.79
N ALA A 201 -1.70 10.31 -4.42
CA ALA A 201 -3.07 10.39 -4.90
C ALA A 201 -3.06 10.76 -6.38
N PHE A 202 -3.99 10.17 -7.14
CA PHE A 202 -4.41 10.77 -8.41
C PHE A 202 -5.20 12.06 -8.13
N PRO A 203 -5.22 13.03 -9.07
CA PRO A 203 -6.01 14.25 -8.93
C PRO A 203 -7.50 13.96 -8.96
N GLU A 204 -8.30 14.82 -8.34
CA GLU A 204 -9.75 14.71 -8.27
C GLU A 204 -10.41 14.63 -9.67
N GLU A 205 -9.76 15.21 -10.68
CA GLU A 205 -10.22 15.16 -12.07
C GLU A 205 -10.38 13.72 -12.59
N LEU A 206 -9.53 12.77 -12.15
CA LEU A 206 -9.62 11.37 -12.54
C LEU A 206 -10.91 10.70 -12.04
N PRO A 207 -11.19 10.62 -10.71
CA PRO A 207 -12.42 10.03 -10.21
C PRO A 207 -13.65 10.84 -10.64
N LYS A 208 -13.57 12.17 -10.73
CA LYS A 208 -14.68 13.01 -11.25
C LYS A 208 -15.15 12.53 -12.63
N ARG A 209 -14.23 12.34 -13.59
CA ARG A 209 -14.59 11.87 -14.94
C ARG A 209 -15.25 10.50 -14.87
N LEU A 210 -14.64 9.55 -14.16
CA LEU A 210 -15.16 8.19 -14.04
C LEU A 210 -16.54 8.14 -13.36
N ILE A 211 -16.76 8.94 -12.32
CA ILE A 211 -18.06 9.08 -11.64
C ILE A 211 -19.12 9.61 -12.60
N ARG A 212 -18.80 10.64 -13.39
CA ARG A 212 -19.74 11.19 -14.37
C ARG A 212 -20.03 10.23 -15.52
N MET A 213 -19.05 9.43 -15.94
CA MET A 213 -19.22 8.45 -17.01
C MET A 213 -20.03 7.22 -16.57
N PHE A 214 -19.83 6.73 -15.34
CA PHE A 214 -20.18 5.37 -14.96
C PHE A 214 -21.04 5.23 -13.70
N SER A 215 -21.57 6.32 -13.13
CA SER A 215 -22.56 6.26 -12.06
C SER A 215 -23.61 7.38 -12.17
N PHE A 216 -24.66 7.29 -11.37
CA PHE A 216 -25.72 8.28 -11.21
C PHE A 216 -25.71 8.91 -9.80
N PRO A 217 -26.27 10.12 -9.59
CA PRO A 217 -26.46 10.69 -8.26
C PRO A 217 -27.19 9.71 -7.33
N GLY A 218 -26.82 9.71 -6.05
CA GLY A 218 -27.32 8.78 -5.03
C GLY A 218 -26.71 7.37 -5.08
N GLU A 219 -25.98 7.01 -6.14
CA GLU A 219 -25.28 5.72 -6.20
C GLU A 219 -24.00 5.72 -5.36
N THR A 220 -23.50 4.53 -5.03
CA THR A 220 -22.35 4.33 -4.15
C THR A 220 -21.08 4.01 -4.93
N VAL A 221 -20.02 4.79 -4.67
CA VAL A 221 -18.67 4.62 -5.23
C VAL A 221 -17.75 4.00 -4.17
N LEU A 222 -17.02 2.93 -4.53
CA LEU A 222 -16.06 2.29 -3.63
C LEU A 222 -14.62 2.61 -4.04
N ASP A 223 -13.78 2.87 -3.03
CA ASP A 223 -12.33 2.89 -3.15
C ASP A 223 -11.68 1.93 -2.12
N PRO A 224 -11.21 0.74 -2.52
CA PRO A 224 -10.53 -0.19 -1.62
C PRO A 224 -9.16 0.27 -1.13
N PHE A 225 -8.59 1.32 -1.71
CA PHE A 225 -7.30 1.91 -1.31
C PHE A 225 -7.49 3.41 -1.13
N MET A 226 -8.36 3.78 -0.19
CA MET A 226 -8.93 5.13 -0.07
C MET A 226 -7.86 6.22 0.11
N GLY A 227 -6.75 5.92 0.78
CA GLY A 227 -5.66 6.86 0.99
C GLY A 227 -6.16 8.13 1.65
N SER A 228 -5.91 9.27 1.00
CA SER A 228 -6.37 10.57 1.52
C SER A 228 -7.86 10.87 1.25
N GLY A 229 -8.58 9.98 0.55
CA GLY A 229 -10.02 10.10 0.30
C GLY A 229 -10.39 10.91 -0.95
N THR A 230 -9.55 10.93 -2.00
CA THR A 230 -9.82 11.72 -3.22
C THR A 230 -11.09 11.22 -3.93
N THR A 231 -11.27 9.90 -4.03
CA THR A 231 -12.47 9.29 -4.62
C THR A 231 -13.74 9.63 -3.83
N ALA A 232 -13.64 9.65 -2.49
CA ALA A 232 -14.76 10.01 -1.61
C ALA A 232 -15.17 11.48 -1.78
N LEU A 233 -14.20 12.40 -1.88
CA LEU A 233 -14.44 13.80 -2.20
C LEU A 233 -15.14 13.97 -3.54
N ALA A 234 -14.63 13.33 -4.60
CA ALA A 234 -15.24 13.41 -5.92
C ALA A 234 -16.65 12.81 -5.91
N ALA A 235 -16.89 11.73 -5.16
CA ALA A 235 -18.24 11.19 -4.98
C ALA A 235 -19.17 12.22 -4.33
N HIS A 236 -18.75 12.81 -3.21
CA HIS A 236 -19.49 13.87 -2.51
C HIS A 236 -19.84 15.05 -3.44
N ASN A 237 -18.83 15.61 -4.12
CA ASN A 237 -18.97 16.78 -4.98
C ASN A 237 -19.96 16.58 -6.15
N PHE A 238 -20.17 15.32 -6.57
CA PHE A 238 -21.12 14.96 -7.61
C PHE A 238 -22.37 14.26 -7.06
N GLY A 239 -22.66 14.35 -5.76
CA GLY A 239 -23.89 13.82 -5.18
C GLY A 239 -23.97 12.29 -5.18
N ARG A 240 -22.83 11.60 -5.07
CA ARG A 240 -22.74 10.14 -4.89
C ARG A 240 -22.34 9.82 -3.46
N ASN A 241 -22.77 8.66 -2.98
CA ASN A 241 -22.30 8.09 -1.73
C ASN A 241 -20.92 7.47 -1.93
N SER A 242 -20.17 7.25 -0.84
CA SER A 242 -18.92 6.48 -0.93
C SER A 242 -18.73 5.47 0.18
N VAL A 243 -17.96 4.43 -0.14
CA VAL A 243 -17.38 3.50 0.82
C VAL A 243 -15.88 3.44 0.51
N GLY A 244 -15.03 3.32 1.50
CA GLY A 244 -13.64 2.97 1.22
C GLY A 244 -12.91 2.40 2.41
N TYR A 245 -11.84 1.67 2.08
CA TYR A 245 -10.99 0.98 3.02
C TYR A 245 -9.64 1.70 3.08
N GLU A 246 -9.19 1.98 4.29
CA GLU A 246 -7.86 2.53 4.55
C GLU A 246 -7.26 1.81 5.76
N ILE A 247 -6.09 1.20 5.56
CA ILE A 247 -5.44 0.40 6.60
C ILE A 247 -4.64 1.28 7.57
N ASN A 248 -4.10 2.40 7.10
CA ASN A 248 -3.37 3.34 7.93
C ASN A 248 -4.30 4.40 8.52
N ARG A 249 -4.59 4.26 9.82
CA ARG A 249 -5.41 5.19 10.60
C ARG A 249 -4.92 6.64 10.59
N GLU A 250 -3.64 6.90 10.33
CA GLU A 250 -3.09 8.26 10.23
C GLU A 250 -3.73 9.09 9.09
N PHE A 251 -4.38 8.44 8.12
CA PHE A 251 -5.11 9.12 7.04
C PHE A 251 -6.49 9.61 7.46
N LEU A 252 -7.07 9.12 8.56
CA LEU A 252 -8.42 9.47 8.98
C LEU A 252 -8.64 10.99 9.14
N PRO A 253 -7.75 11.76 9.81
CA PRO A 253 -7.90 13.21 9.90
C PRO A 253 -7.89 13.89 8.53
N VAL A 254 -7.04 13.41 7.61
CA VAL A 254 -6.95 13.94 6.23
C VAL A 254 -8.26 13.69 5.47
N ILE A 255 -8.82 12.48 5.58
CA ILE A 255 -10.09 12.12 4.93
C ILE A 255 -11.24 12.98 5.51
N LYS A 256 -11.32 13.11 6.84
CA LYS A 256 -12.34 13.95 7.51
C LYS A 256 -12.29 15.41 7.08
N ASN A 257 -11.10 15.99 7.08
CA ASN A 257 -10.89 17.36 6.63
C ASN A 257 -11.30 17.53 5.16
N ARG A 258 -10.94 16.56 4.31
CA ARG A 258 -11.31 16.59 2.90
C ARG A 258 -12.82 16.51 2.67
N LEU A 259 -13.55 15.75 3.48
CA LEU A 259 -15.01 15.66 3.43
C LEU A 259 -15.72 16.82 4.15
N GLY A 260 -14.98 17.77 4.73
CA GLY A 260 -15.57 18.93 5.41
C GLY A 260 -16.28 18.60 6.73
N VAL A 261 -15.86 17.52 7.41
CA VAL A 261 -16.44 17.05 8.68
C VAL A 261 -15.45 17.14 9.86
N ASP A 262 -14.43 17.98 9.76
CA ASP A 262 -13.51 18.23 10.87
C ASP A 262 -14.20 19.04 11.98
N GLU A 263 -14.18 18.51 13.21
CA GLU A 263 -14.75 19.15 14.40
C GLU A 263 -14.05 20.48 14.74
N ASN A 264 -12.82 20.68 14.26
CA ASN A 264 -12.05 21.92 14.46
C ASN A 264 -12.24 22.96 13.35
N SER A 265 -13.11 22.70 12.36
CA SER A 265 -13.40 23.68 11.32
C SER A 265 -14.14 24.89 11.89
N LEU A 266 -13.54 26.08 11.76
CA LEU A 266 -14.15 27.37 12.11
C LEU A 266 -15.46 27.65 11.33
N PHE A 267 -15.69 26.93 10.25
CA PHE A 267 -16.92 26.91 9.48
C PHE A 267 -17.63 25.59 9.84
N GLY A 268 -18.75 25.65 10.56
CA GLY A 268 -19.42 24.49 11.14
C GLY A 268 -19.66 23.32 10.17
N SER A 269 -19.94 22.14 10.75
CA SER A 269 -20.18 20.90 10.01
C SER A 269 -21.17 21.09 8.86
N ASN A 270 -20.81 20.62 7.67
CA ASN A 270 -21.71 20.66 6.52
C ASN A 270 -22.85 19.65 6.70
N ASP A 271 -24.06 20.10 7.03
CA ASP A 271 -25.27 19.28 7.27
C ASP A 271 -25.69 18.39 6.09
N SER A 272 -25.04 18.55 4.92
CA SER A 272 -25.23 17.73 3.72
C SER A 272 -24.36 16.48 3.67
N VAL A 273 -23.44 16.26 4.62
CA VAL A 273 -22.50 15.13 4.62
C VAL A 273 -22.65 14.30 5.88
N HIS A 274 -22.98 13.01 5.71
CA HIS A 274 -22.97 12.04 6.81
C HIS A 274 -21.76 11.11 6.67
N VAL A 275 -20.85 11.13 7.63
CA VAL A 275 -19.67 10.26 7.66
C VAL A 275 -19.81 9.20 8.76
N GLU A 276 -19.79 7.93 8.36
CA GLU A 276 -19.74 6.78 9.27
C GLU A 276 -18.31 6.23 9.28
N ILE A 277 -17.73 6.06 10.47
CA ILE A 277 -16.39 5.49 10.65
C ILE A 277 -16.54 4.12 11.29
N ILE A 278 -15.98 3.10 10.64
CA ILE A 278 -16.07 1.72 11.09
C ILE A 278 -14.66 1.19 11.29
N GLU A 279 -14.40 0.66 12.49
CA GLU A 279 -13.20 -0.09 12.79
C GLU A 279 -13.43 -1.55 12.41
N GLN A 280 -12.68 -2.05 11.43
CA GLN A 280 -12.86 -3.39 10.95
C GLN A 280 -12.43 -4.40 12.02
N LYS A 281 -13.26 -5.43 12.21
CA LYS A 281 -12.95 -6.56 13.10
C LYS A 281 -12.86 -7.83 12.26
N LEU A 282 -11.68 -8.09 11.70
CA LEU A 282 -11.46 -9.34 10.97
C LEU A 282 -11.18 -10.49 11.95
N PRO A 283 -11.72 -11.69 11.69
CA PRO A 283 -11.20 -12.91 12.31
C PRO A 283 -9.76 -13.14 11.85
N ALA A 284 -9.01 -14.00 12.54
CA ALA A 284 -7.69 -14.44 12.09
C ALA A 284 -7.81 -15.15 10.72
N LEU A 285 -7.64 -14.39 9.64
CA LEU A 285 -7.70 -14.87 8.27
C LEU A 285 -6.30 -15.27 7.82
N ASP A 286 -6.18 -16.49 7.30
CA ASP A 286 -4.97 -16.96 6.65
C ASP A 286 -5.01 -16.55 5.16
N PHE A 287 -4.39 -15.40 4.86
CA PHE A 287 -4.32 -14.91 3.49
C PHE A 287 -3.51 -15.83 2.56
N ALA A 288 -2.53 -16.57 3.07
CA ALA A 288 -1.77 -17.51 2.24
C ALA A 288 -2.67 -18.66 1.77
N LYS A 289 -3.51 -19.18 2.66
CA LYS A 289 -4.53 -20.16 2.30
C LYS A 289 -5.55 -19.59 1.29
N LEU A 290 -6.05 -18.37 1.53
CA LEU A 290 -6.99 -17.72 0.62
C LEU A 290 -6.39 -17.47 -0.77
N ILE A 291 -5.08 -17.18 -0.86
CA ILE A 291 -4.35 -17.05 -2.12
C ILE A 291 -4.27 -18.42 -2.82
N ALA A 292 -3.92 -19.48 -2.10
CA ALA A 292 -3.80 -20.83 -2.67
C ALA A 292 -5.12 -21.35 -3.26
N GLU A 293 -6.27 -20.89 -2.75
CA GLU A 293 -7.61 -21.25 -3.22
C GLU A 293 -8.09 -20.42 -4.43
N GLN A 294 -7.30 -19.46 -4.92
CA GLN A 294 -7.70 -18.62 -6.07
C GLN A 294 -7.67 -19.40 -7.39
N PRO A 295 -8.57 -19.08 -8.34
CA PRO A 295 -8.57 -19.72 -9.66
C PRO A 295 -7.32 -19.40 -10.50
N TYR A 296 -6.64 -18.30 -10.18
CA TYR A 296 -5.35 -17.93 -10.73
C TYR A 296 -4.44 -17.44 -9.59
N VAL A 297 -3.30 -18.11 -9.44
CA VAL A 297 -2.20 -17.69 -8.58
C VAL A 297 -1.05 -17.31 -9.48
N PHE A 298 -0.65 -16.04 -9.43
CA PHE A 298 0.46 -15.54 -10.21
C PHE A 298 1.78 -16.14 -9.71
N LYS A 299 2.61 -16.57 -10.66
CA LYS A 299 3.98 -17.02 -10.45
C LYS A 299 4.88 -16.26 -11.41
N ASP A 300 5.90 -15.59 -10.90
CA ASP A 300 6.88 -14.89 -11.72
C ASP A 300 7.80 -15.91 -12.39
N ALA A 301 7.90 -15.83 -13.71
CA ALA A 301 8.79 -16.70 -14.49
C ALA A 301 10.27 -16.43 -14.18
N VAL A 302 10.60 -15.27 -13.64
CA VAL A 302 11.97 -14.92 -13.24
C VAL A 302 12.04 -14.89 -11.72
N LYS A 303 12.62 -15.92 -11.12
CA LYS A 303 12.86 -15.94 -9.68
C LYS A 303 13.88 -14.86 -9.31
N PHE A 304 13.53 -14.10 -8.29
CA PHE A 304 14.39 -13.07 -7.71
C PHE A 304 15.69 -13.70 -7.16
N ASP A 305 16.83 -13.48 -7.83
CA ASP A 305 18.15 -13.89 -7.33
C ASP A 305 18.58 -12.84 -6.28
N LYS A 306 18.37 -13.13 -4.99
CA LYS A 306 18.73 -12.28 -3.83
C LYS A 306 20.25 -12.09 -3.66
N LYS A 307 21.01 -11.89 -4.74
CA LYS A 307 22.43 -11.54 -4.64
C LYS A 307 22.65 -10.10 -4.15
N ILE A 308 21.61 -9.26 -4.18
CA ILE A 308 21.64 -7.87 -3.70
C ILE A 308 20.38 -7.61 -2.88
N ASP A 309 20.56 -7.22 -1.61
CA ASP A 309 19.44 -6.79 -0.75
C ASP A 309 18.98 -5.40 -1.22
N PRO A 310 17.74 -5.22 -1.70
CA PRO A 310 17.22 -3.91 -2.11
C PRO A 310 17.31 -2.83 -1.03
N ARG A 311 17.54 -3.22 0.24
CA ARG A 311 17.74 -2.33 1.39
C ARG A 311 19.03 -1.49 1.32
N GLU A 312 20.01 -1.87 0.50
CA GLU A 312 21.24 -1.09 0.35
C GLU A 312 21.06 0.17 -0.51
N GLN A 313 19.95 0.27 -1.25
CA GLN A 313 19.68 1.42 -2.11
C GLN A 313 18.31 2.05 -1.81
N HIS A 314 18.33 3.25 -1.23
CA HIS A 314 17.17 4.04 -0.82
C HIS A 314 16.28 4.45 -2.03
N PHE A 315 15.35 3.60 -2.47
CA PHE A 315 14.49 3.89 -3.64
C PHE A 315 13.03 4.22 -3.33
N GLY A 316 12.57 4.09 -2.08
CA GLY A 316 11.20 4.42 -1.68
C GLY A 316 11.11 5.71 -0.85
N SER A 317 10.05 6.49 -1.07
CA SER A 317 9.71 7.65 -0.26
C SER A 317 8.88 7.20 0.96
N LYS A 318 9.29 7.56 2.19
CA LYS A 318 8.48 7.34 3.40
C LYS A 318 7.35 8.38 3.47
N ILE A 319 6.14 7.94 3.81
CA ILE A 319 5.03 8.83 4.20
C ILE A 319 4.85 8.67 5.71
N SER A 320 5.29 9.65 6.50
CA SER A 320 4.90 9.75 7.92
C SER A 320 4.85 11.21 8.33
N GLY A 321 3.68 11.68 8.77
CA GLY A 321 3.42 13.06 9.20
C GLY A 321 4.02 13.44 10.56
N LYS A 322 5.11 12.81 10.99
CA LYS A 322 5.87 13.25 12.16
C LYS A 322 7.03 14.10 11.68
N GLU A 323 7.14 15.32 12.20
CA GLU A 323 8.39 16.08 12.15
C GLU A 323 9.55 15.12 12.47
N GLU A 324 10.54 15.07 11.58
CA GLU A 324 11.71 14.23 11.76
C GLU A 324 12.41 14.58 13.08
N GLN A 325 12.15 13.82 14.14
CA GLN A 325 13.18 13.63 15.14
C GLN A 325 14.31 12.91 14.42
N LYS A 326 15.36 13.66 14.04
CA LYS A 326 16.59 13.11 13.46
C LYS A 326 16.97 11.83 14.21
N GLU A 327 16.91 10.70 13.51
CA GLU A 327 17.27 9.39 14.07
C GLU A 327 18.69 9.49 14.66
N LYS A 328 18.81 9.34 15.99
CA LYS A 328 20.10 9.42 16.68
C LYS A 328 20.87 8.13 16.45
N TYR A 329 22.06 8.26 15.86
CA TYR A 329 22.92 7.13 15.53
C TYR A 329 23.97 6.88 16.62
N TYR A 330 24.27 5.61 16.83
CA TYR A 330 25.25 5.10 17.79
C TYR A 330 26.18 4.11 17.10
N SER A 331 27.35 3.84 17.67
CA SER A 331 28.10 2.61 17.34
C SER A 331 27.89 1.61 18.48
N VAL A 332 27.90 0.31 18.18
CA VAL A 332 27.95 -0.70 19.23
C VAL A 332 29.38 -0.70 19.78
N LYS A 333 29.52 -0.41 21.07
CA LYS A 333 30.80 -0.38 21.77
C LYS A 333 31.17 -1.78 22.26
N GLN A 334 30.19 -2.50 22.80
CA GLN A 334 30.38 -3.84 23.32
C GLN A 334 29.08 -4.66 23.21
N VAL A 335 29.23 -5.95 22.92
CA VAL A 335 28.14 -6.94 22.98
C VAL A 335 28.38 -7.75 24.25
N GLU A 336 27.58 -7.51 25.29
CA GLU A 336 27.73 -8.17 26.60
C GLU A 336 27.07 -9.56 26.61
N ALA A 337 25.97 -9.70 25.87
CA ALA A 337 25.27 -10.96 25.65
C ALA A 337 24.53 -10.87 24.30
N PRO A 338 23.99 -11.98 23.76
CA PRO A 338 23.25 -11.95 22.49
C PRO A 338 22.03 -11.01 22.49
N HIS A 339 21.55 -10.66 23.67
CA HIS A 339 20.42 -9.76 23.89
C HIS A 339 20.79 -8.47 24.62
N LEU A 340 22.08 -8.21 24.91
CA LEU A 340 22.54 -7.03 25.67
C LEU A 340 23.68 -6.31 24.95
N LEU A 341 23.48 -5.02 24.66
CA LEU A 341 24.47 -4.17 23.98
C LEU A 341 24.78 -2.92 24.79
N GLU A 342 26.06 -2.53 24.79
CA GLU A 342 26.50 -1.19 25.17
C GLU A 342 26.79 -0.37 23.91
N LEU A 343 26.20 0.82 23.82
CA LEU A 343 26.39 1.74 22.72
C LEU A 343 27.50 2.75 23.01
N SER A 344 28.01 3.41 21.98
CA SER A 344 29.07 4.42 22.07
C SER A 344 28.71 5.65 22.93
N SER A 345 27.42 5.84 23.23
CA SER A 345 26.96 6.86 24.18
C SER A 345 27.02 6.42 25.64
N GLY A 346 27.45 5.19 25.93
CA GLY A 346 27.35 4.56 27.25
C GLY A 346 25.96 4.00 27.59
N LEU A 347 25.02 4.04 26.63
CA LEU A 347 23.67 3.50 26.83
C LEU A 347 23.71 1.98 26.73
N LYS A 348 23.24 1.28 27.78
CA LYS A 348 23.00 -0.16 27.75
C LYS A 348 21.56 -0.45 27.36
N ILE A 349 21.37 -1.33 26.40
CA ILE A 349 20.06 -1.70 25.86
C ILE A 349 19.90 -3.21 25.81
N ARG A 350 18.63 -3.64 25.89
CA ARG A 350 18.25 -5.03 25.72
C ARG A 350 17.48 -5.21 24.41
N LEU A 351 17.88 -6.17 23.58
CA LEU A 351 17.19 -6.45 22.33
C LEU A 351 15.82 -7.08 22.61
N LEU A 352 14.75 -6.38 22.24
CA LEU A 352 13.38 -6.84 22.45
C LEU A 352 13.01 -8.02 21.55
N GLY A 353 12.25 -8.97 22.11
CA GLY A 353 11.62 -10.07 21.38
C GLY A 353 12.52 -11.28 21.08
N ILE A 354 13.75 -11.31 21.60
CA ILE A 354 14.68 -12.42 21.40
C ILE A 354 15.09 -13.07 22.71
N LYS A 355 15.27 -14.40 22.66
CA LYS A 355 15.83 -15.21 23.73
C LYS A 355 17.01 -16.02 23.18
N PRO A 356 18.23 -15.88 23.71
CA PRO A 356 19.38 -16.64 23.23
C PRO A 356 19.14 -18.14 23.30
N LEU A 357 19.60 -18.88 22.28
CA LEU A 357 19.54 -20.34 22.29
C LEU A 357 20.74 -20.93 23.04
N PRO A 358 20.53 -21.94 23.92
CA PRO A 358 21.61 -22.61 24.61
C PRO A 358 22.65 -23.19 23.64
N GLY A 359 23.93 -22.90 23.88
CA GLY A 359 25.06 -23.38 23.07
C GLY A 359 25.31 -22.57 21.79
N LYS A 360 24.61 -21.44 21.59
CA LYS A 360 24.78 -20.55 20.43
C LYS A 360 25.13 -19.12 20.83
N GLU A 361 25.40 -18.88 22.10
CA GLU A 361 25.62 -17.55 22.64
C GLU A 361 26.86 -16.89 22.06
N GLU A 362 27.99 -17.60 21.98
CA GLU A 362 29.22 -17.08 21.36
C GLU A 362 29.00 -16.76 19.87
N ALA A 363 28.38 -17.68 19.13
CA ALA A 363 28.06 -17.47 17.71
C ALA A 363 27.11 -16.27 17.50
N ALA A 364 26.18 -16.04 18.43
CA ALA A 364 25.28 -14.91 18.40
C ALA A 364 26.00 -13.58 18.70
N ILE A 365 26.92 -13.59 19.67
CA ILE A 365 27.78 -12.44 19.99
C ILE A 365 28.66 -12.09 18.80
N ASP A 366 29.38 -13.08 18.25
CA ASP A 366 30.24 -12.90 17.08
C ASP A 366 29.46 -12.37 15.88
N PHE A 367 28.26 -12.91 15.65
CA PHE A 367 27.38 -12.43 14.59
C PHE A 367 27.02 -10.96 14.77
N ILE A 368 26.63 -10.53 15.98
CA ILE A 368 26.31 -9.12 16.24
C ILE A 368 27.55 -8.25 16.07
N GLN A 369 28.71 -8.69 16.58
CA GLN A 369 29.96 -7.94 16.47
C GLN A 369 30.36 -7.75 15.01
N GLN A 370 30.34 -8.81 14.20
CA GLN A 370 30.62 -8.74 12.76
C GLN A 370 29.61 -7.86 12.03
N LEU A 371 28.32 -7.99 12.35
CA LEU A 371 27.25 -7.23 11.72
C LEU A 371 27.32 -5.73 12.05
N THR A 372 27.81 -5.38 13.24
CA THR A 372 27.86 -3.99 13.73
C THR A 372 29.25 -3.35 13.58
N ALA A 373 30.27 -4.11 13.22
CA ALA A 373 31.64 -3.63 13.01
C ALA A 373 31.70 -2.53 11.94
N GLY A 374 32.21 -1.35 12.34
CA GLY A 374 32.30 -0.18 11.46
C GLY A 374 30.95 0.44 11.07
N GLN A 375 29.83 -0.08 11.59
CA GLN A 375 28.50 0.39 11.27
C GLN A 375 27.92 1.27 12.38
N LYS A 376 26.91 2.06 12.01
CA LYS A 376 26.09 2.81 12.97
C LYS A 376 24.77 2.08 13.17
N VAL A 377 24.24 2.13 14.39
CA VAL A 377 22.92 1.62 14.75
C VAL A 377 22.01 2.76 15.18
N PHE A 378 20.70 2.61 15.00
CA PHE A 378 19.67 3.43 15.61
C PHE A 378 18.65 2.52 16.30
N LEU A 379 17.92 3.10 17.25
CA LEU A 379 17.00 2.36 18.11
C LEU A 379 15.57 2.75 17.77
N LYS A 380 14.67 1.77 17.78
CA LYS A 380 13.24 2.01 17.95
C LYS A 380 12.77 1.34 19.23
N PHE A 381 11.72 1.89 19.80
CA PHE A 381 11.15 1.45 21.05
C PHE A 381 9.74 0.94 20.80
N ASP A 382 9.32 -0.01 21.61
CA ASP A 382 7.93 -0.43 21.70
C ASP A 382 7.25 0.26 22.90
N GLU A 383 5.99 -0.07 23.17
CA GLU A 383 5.27 0.41 24.36
C GLU A 383 5.91 -0.09 25.67
N LEU A 384 6.58 -1.25 25.64
CA LEU A 384 7.39 -1.76 26.74
C LEU A 384 8.73 -1.03 26.80
N GLU A 385 8.94 -0.22 27.85
CA GLU A 385 10.11 0.66 27.91
C GLU A 385 11.35 0.02 28.56
N PHE A 386 11.20 -0.75 29.65
CA PHE A 386 12.33 -1.26 30.45
C PHE A 386 12.15 -2.71 30.90
N ASP A 387 13.25 -3.40 31.16
CA ASP A 387 13.27 -4.73 31.79
C ASP A 387 13.37 -4.65 33.33
N GLU A 388 13.34 -5.81 34.00
CA GLU A 388 13.41 -5.92 35.47
C GLU A 388 14.70 -5.36 36.08
N GLU A 389 15.76 -5.20 35.28
CA GLU A 389 17.04 -4.62 35.68
C GLU A 389 17.18 -3.15 35.23
N ASN A 390 16.06 -2.50 34.88
CA ASN A 390 15.97 -1.11 34.44
C ASN A 390 16.79 -0.81 33.17
N ARG A 391 16.98 -1.81 32.30
CA ARG A 391 17.61 -1.66 30.98
C ARG A 391 16.54 -1.43 29.94
N ARG A 392 16.80 -0.50 29.01
CA ARG A 392 15.80 -0.11 28.02
C ARG A 392 15.64 -1.19 26.95
N TRP A 393 14.40 -1.61 26.69
CA TRP A 393 14.09 -2.51 25.57
C TRP A 393 14.21 -1.76 24.25
N ALA A 394 14.83 -2.38 23.26
CA ALA A 394 14.99 -1.75 21.97
C ALA A 394 14.95 -2.75 20.81
N TYR A 395 14.39 -2.28 19.71
CA TYR A 395 14.64 -2.81 18.39
C TYR A 395 15.87 -2.13 17.83
N VAL A 396 16.90 -2.91 17.54
CA VAL A 396 18.18 -2.39 17.09
C VAL A 396 18.26 -2.54 15.57
N TYR A 397 18.49 -1.41 14.91
CA TYR A 397 18.65 -1.36 13.47
C TYR A 397 20.03 -0.82 13.13
N LEU A 398 20.69 -1.39 12.13
CA LEU A 398 21.82 -0.74 11.48
C LEU A 398 21.33 0.50 10.71
N LYS A 399 22.25 1.41 10.35
CA LYS A 399 21.95 2.61 9.55
C LYS A 399 21.29 2.30 8.21
N ASN A 400 21.61 1.15 7.61
CA ASN A 400 20.93 0.64 6.41
C ASN A 400 19.57 -0.03 6.72
N LYS A 401 19.04 0.14 7.93
CA LYS A 401 17.77 -0.39 8.46
C LYS A 401 17.73 -1.92 8.60
N THR A 402 18.87 -2.60 8.64
CA THR A 402 18.94 -4.03 8.98
C THR A 402 18.46 -4.26 10.41
N PHE A 403 17.38 -5.02 10.59
CA PHE A 403 16.81 -5.33 11.89
C PHE A 403 17.60 -6.48 12.56
N ILE A 404 18.42 -6.15 13.55
CA ILE A 404 19.36 -7.10 14.17
C ILE A 404 18.62 -8.20 14.94
N ASN A 405 17.59 -7.84 15.71
CA ASN A 405 16.80 -8.78 16.51
C ASN A 405 16.22 -9.91 15.61
N MET A 406 15.68 -9.56 14.44
CA MET A 406 15.14 -10.53 13.48
C MET A 406 16.23 -11.40 12.85
N HIS A 407 17.42 -10.87 12.59
CA HIS A 407 18.51 -11.66 12.00
C HIS A 407 19.04 -12.72 12.95
N LEU A 408 19.03 -12.46 14.25
CA LEU A 408 19.38 -13.45 15.26
C LEU A 408 18.42 -14.64 15.24
N ILE A 409 17.12 -14.40 15.06
CA ILE A 409 16.13 -15.47 14.86
C ILE A 409 16.39 -16.18 13.53
N LYS A 410 16.59 -15.41 12.44
CA LYS A 410 16.75 -15.98 11.11
C LYS A 410 18.01 -16.82 10.91
N LYS A 411 19.04 -16.57 11.71
CA LYS A 411 20.27 -17.37 11.75
C LYS A 411 20.19 -18.52 12.74
N ASN A 412 19.02 -18.73 13.36
CA ASN A 412 18.81 -19.73 14.40
C ASN A 412 19.84 -19.55 15.54
N LEU A 413 20.12 -18.30 15.93
CA LEU A 413 21.02 -17.93 17.02
C LEU A 413 20.25 -17.56 18.30
N CYS A 414 19.04 -17.03 18.12
CA CYS A 414 18.07 -16.77 19.18
C CYS A 414 16.70 -17.33 18.79
N ALA A 415 15.89 -17.69 19.79
CA ALA A 415 14.47 -17.95 19.64
C ALA A 415 13.67 -16.65 19.83
N VAL A 416 12.41 -16.67 19.42
CA VAL A 416 11.44 -15.63 19.77
C VAL A 416 11.11 -15.73 21.26
N ASP A 417 11.13 -14.62 21.98
CA ASP A 417 10.68 -14.62 23.38
C ASP A 417 9.14 -14.63 23.45
N ALA A 418 8.56 -15.82 23.55
CA ALA A 418 7.10 -15.99 23.58
C ALA A 418 6.45 -15.41 24.86
N ALA A 419 7.22 -15.19 25.93
CA ALA A 419 6.71 -14.72 27.23
C ALA A 419 6.36 -13.23 27.24
N ILE A 420 6.86 -12.47 26.27
CA ILE A 420 6.66 -11.02 26.18
C ILE A 420 5.75 -10.72 24.99
N ASP A 421 4.84 -9.77 25.13
CA ASP A 421 4.05 -9.26 24.02
C ASP A 421 4.70 -8.00 23.44
N PHE A 422 4.83 -7.93 22.12
CA PHE A 422 5.55 -6.86 21.44
C PHE A 422 5.15 -6.81 19.96
N ARG A 423 5.26 -5.63 19.35
CA ARG A 423 4.75 -5.33 18.00
C ARG A 423 5.17 -6.33 16.93
N PHE A 424 6.43 -6.76 16.92
CA PHE A 424 6.95 -7.66 15.88
C PHE A 424 6.79 -9.17 16.19
N LYS A 425 6.02 -9.55 17.21
CA LYS A 425 5.95 -10.94 17.70
C LYS A 425 5.51 -11.95 16.64
N ASN A 426 4.35 -11.74 16.01
CA ASN A 426 3.82 -12.65 14.98
C ASN A 426 4.78 -12.78 13.80
N ARG A 427 5.35 -11.66 13.35
CA ARG A 427 6.34 -11.65 12.28
C ARG A 427 7.61 -12.43 12.62
N MET A 428 8.07 -12.34 13.88
CA MET A 428 9.23 -13.09 14.37
C MET A 428 8.94 -14.58 14.50
N LEU A 429 7.73 -14.95 14.95
CA LEU A 429 7.28 -16.34 15.04
C LEU A 429 7.22 -17.01 13.67
N ASN A 430 6.57 -16.37 12.69
CA ASN A 430 6.48 -16.88 11.32
C ASN A 430 7.88 -17.10 10.71
N ALA A 431 8.79 -16.15 10.91
CA ALA A 431 10.17 -16.26 10.44
C ALA A 431 10.94 -17.42 11.10
N SER A 432 10.58 -17.80 12.32
CA SER A 432 11.15 -18.94 13.03
C SER A 432 10.59 -20.27 12.50
N GLU A 433 9.29 -20.33 12.18
CA GLU A 433 8.62 -21.51 11.62
C GLU A 433 9.12 -21.86 10.21
N GLU A 434 9.32 -20.85 9.35
CA GLU A 434 9.91 -21.03 8.00
C GLU A 434 11.29 -21.71 8.03
N ILE A 435 12.06 -21.50 9.09
CA ILE A 435 13.40 -22.08 9.25
C ILE A 435 13.32 -23.51 9.75
N LEU A 436 12.42 -23.79 10.69
CA LEU A 436 12.19 -25.15 11.16
C LEU A 436 11.72 -26.05 10.00
N ALA A 437 10.82 -25.54 9.17
CA ALA A 437 10.34 -26.24 7.97
C ALA A 437 11.39 -26.41 6.85
N ALA A 438 12.51 -25.66 6.89
CA ALA A 438 13.61 -25.77 5.93
C ALA A 438 14.75 -26.71 6.41
N ILE A 439 14.69 -27.16 7.66
CA ILE A 439 15.66 -28.07 8.29
C ILE A 439 15.12 -29.51 8.33
N GLU A 440 13.80 -29.69 8.27
CA GLU A 440 13.10 -30.96 7.99
C GLU A 440 13.10 -31.28 6.49
#